data_AF-A0A949AF83-F1
#
_entry.id   AF-A0A949AF83-F1
#
_cell.length_a   1.000
_cell.length_b   1.000
_cell.length_c   1.000
_cell.angle_alpha   90.00
_cell.angle_beta   90.00
_cell.angle_gamma   90.00
#
_symmetry.space_group_name_H-M   'P 1'
#
loop_
_entity.id
_entity.type
_entity.pdbx_description
1 polymer ?
#
loop_
_entity_poly.entity_id
_entity_poly.type
_entity_poly.pdbx_seq_one_letter_code
_entity_poly.pdbx_strand_id
1 'polypeptide(L)' 'MDKGLRIKELARLIGVTPDSVINWEKRGVKPRWKYLKRLGKILSISIELI' A
#
# COMPACT_ATOMS: atom_id res chain seq x y z
N MET A 1 -3.23 3.01 -9.02
CA MET A 1 -3.00 1.62 -8.52
C MET A 1 -4.19 0.79 -8.96
N ASP A 2 -4.08 0.06 -10.08
CA ASP A 2 -5.16 -0.78 -10.63
C ASP A 2 -5.03 -2.24 -10.17
N LYS A 3 -5.03 -2.48 -8.85
CA LYS A 3 -5.04 -3.85 -8.29
C LYS A 3 -6.29 -4.17 -7.47
N GLY A 4 -7.31 -3.32 -7.55
CA GLY A 4 -8.60 -3.55 -6.88
C GLY A 4 -8.60 -3.50 -5.34
N LEU A 5 -7.42 -3.40 -4.69
CA LEU A 5 -7.34 -3.26 -3.23
C LEU A 5 -7.94 -1.91 -2.82
N ARG A 6 -8.96 -1.96 -1.96
CA ARG A 6 -9.48 -0.74 -1.35
C ARG A 6 -8.40 -0.16 -0.43
N ILE A 7 -8.32 1.17 -0.37
CA ILE A 7 -7.36 1.91 0.49
C ILE A 7 -7.35 1.34 1.92
N LYS A 8 -8.51 0.98 2.47
CA LYS A 8 -8.64 0.39 3.81
C LYS A 8 -7.96 -0.97 3.95
N GLU A 9 -8.02 -1.81 2.92
CA GLU A 9 -7.43 -3.14 2.93
C GLU A 9 -5.91 -3.06 2.83
N LEU A 10 -5.41 -2.20 1.93
CA LEU A 10 -3.98 -1.93 1.80
C LEU A 10 -3.41 -1.36 3.11
N ALA A 11 -4.12 -0.40 3.70
CA ALA A 11 -3.75 0.19 4.99
C ALA A 11 -3.65 -0.88 6.09
N ARG A 12 -4.64 -1.79 6.18
CA ARG A 12 -4.64 -2.92 7.13
C ARG A 12 -3.45 -3.86 6.91
N LEU A 13 -3.17 -4.25 5.66
CA LEU A 13 -2.07 -5.15 5.32
C LEU A 13 -0.69 -4.54 5.65
N ILE A 14 -0.53 -3.25 5.44
CA ILE A 14 0.71 -2.54 5.73
C ILE A 14 0.83 -2.21 7.23
N GLY A 15 -0.30 -2.08 7.95
CA GLY A 15 -0.37 -1.66 9.34
C GLY A 15 -0.28 -0.13 9.49
N VAL A 16 -0.99 0.61 8.64
CA VAL A 16 -1.09 2.08 8.68
C VAL A 16 -2.56 2.52 8.60
N THR A 17 -2.81 3.82 8.70
CA THR A 17 -4.14 4.39 8.49
C THR A 17 -4.47 4.54 7.00
N PRO A 18 -5.76 4.53 6.61
CA PRO A 18 -6.16 4.87 5.24
C PRO A 18 -5.64 6.23 4.78
N ASP A 19 -5.59 7.23 5.67
CA ASP A 19 -5.03 8.55 5.36
C ASP A 19 -3.55 8.50 5.00
N SER A 20 -2.78 7.59 5.62
CA SER A 20 -1.37 7.40 5.26
C SER A 20 -1.24 6.97 3.79
N VAL A 21 -2.11 6.05 3.35
CA VAL A 21 -2.16 5.58 1.96
C VAL A 21 -2.63 6.70 1.02
N ILE A 22 -3.66 7.46 1.39
CA ILE A 22 -4.13 8.63 0.61
C ILE A 22 -3.02 9.67 0.46
N ASN A 23 -2.27 9.94 1.53
CA ASN A 23 -1.15 10.87 1.50
C ASN A 23 -0.07 10.41 0.51
N TRP A 24 0.18 9.10 0.43
CA TRP A 24 1.15 8.52 -0.51
C TRP A 24 0.69 8.58 -1.96
N GLU A 25 -0.57 8.27 -2.24
CA GLU A 25 -1.08 8.20 -3.60
C GLU A 25 -1.49 9.55 -4.18
N LYS A 26 -2.13 10.40 -3.36
CA LYS A 26 -2.80 11.62 -3.83
C LYS A 26 -2.10 12.91 -3.42
N ARG A 27 -1.35 12.89 -2.31
CA ARG A 27 -0.72 14.10 -1.74
C ARG A 27 0.80 14.15 -1.89
N GLY A 28 1.39 13.18 -2.59
CA GLY A 28 2.83 13.15 -2.89
C GLY A 28 3.73 12.88 -1.67
N VAL A 29 3.18 12.47 -0.53
CA VAL A 29 3.97 12.14 0.66
C VAL A 29 4.70 10.81 0.43
N LYS A 30 6.01 10.78 0.59
CA LYS A 30 6.75 9.51 0.40
C LYS A 30 6.63 8.59 1.62
N PRO A 31 6.32 7.29 1.43
CA PRO A 31 6.39 6.32 2.51
C PRO A 31 7.82 6.18 3.04
N ARG A 32 7.96 5.95 4.35
CA ARG A 32 9.27 5.58 4.94
C ARG A 32 9.72 4.20 4.43
N TRP A 33 11.03 3.95 4.45
CA TRP A 33 11.65 2.71 3.98
C TRP A 33 10.97 1.42 4.47
N LYS A 34 10.62 1.36 5.77
CA LYS A 34 9.92 0.20 6.35
C LYS A 34 8.58 -0.13 5.67
N TYR A 35 7.87 0.88 5.18
CA TYR A 35 6.59 0.71 4.48
C TYR A 35 6.81 0.39 3.00
N LEU A 36 7.86 0.94 2.36
CA LEU A 36 8.24 0.56 0.99
C LEU A 36 8.55 -0.94 0.89
N LYS A 37 9.30 -1.49 1.85
CA LYS A 37 9.59 -2.94 1.91
C LYS A 37 8.32 -3.78 2.06
N ARG A 38 7.37 -3.34 2.89
CA ARG A 38 6.07 -4.02 3.06
C ARG A 38 5.21 -3.92 1.80
N LEU A 39 5.15 -2.74 1.19
CA LEU A 39 4.45 -2.50 -0.08
C LEU A 39 4.96 -3.42 -1.17
N GLY A 40 6.28 -3.54 -1.35
CA GLY A 40 6.88 -4.46 -2.31
C GLY A 40 6.42 -5.90 -2.10
N LYS A 41 6.50 -6.42 -0.87
CA LYS A 41 6.06 -7.78 -0.55
C LYS A 41 4.57 -8.00 -0.84
N ILE A 42 3.70 -7.09 -0.38
CA ILE A 42 2.24 -7.22 -0.54
C ILE A 42 1.86 -7.15 -2.03
N LEU A 43 2.43 -6.21 -2.77
CA LEU A 43 2.12 -6.01 -4.17
C LEU A 43 2.70 -7.11 -5.06
N SER A 44 3.82 -7.74 -4.69
CA SER A 44 4.38 -8.91 -5.39
C SER A 44 3.58 -10.19 -5.12
N ILE A 45 3.19 -10.47 -3.87
CA ILE A 45 2.34 -11.63 -3.54
C ILE A 45 0.99 -11.54 -4.27
N SER A 46 0.46 -10.34 -4.42
CA SER A 46 -0.77 -10.11 -5.20
C SER A 46 -0.63 -10.37 -6.71
N ILE A 47 0.59 -10.45 -7.27
CA ILE A 47 0.81 -10.76 -8.70
C ILE A 47 0.78 -12.26 -8.94
N GLU A 48 1.22 -13.07 -7.98
CA GLU A 48 1.30 -14.54 -8.12
C GLU A 48 -0.04 -15.26 -7.91
N LEU A 49 -1.07 -14.53 -7.47
CA LEU A 49 -2.40 -15.09 -7.15
C LEU A 49 -3.43 -14.94 -8.29
N ILE A 50 -3.01 -14.58 -9.50
CA ILE A 50 -3.84 -14.36 -10.69
C ILE A 50 -3.30 -15.23 -11.83
#